data_AF-A0A2V7E1J6-F1
#
_entry.id   AF-A0A2V7E1J6-F1
#
_cell.length_a   1.000
_cell.length_b   1.000
_cell.length_c   1.000
_cell.angle_alpha   90.00
_cell.angle_beta   90.00
_cell.angle_gamma   90.00
#
_symmetry.space_group_name_H-M   'P 1'
#
loop_
_entity.id
_entity.type
_entity.pdbx_description
1 polymer ?
#
loop_
_entity_poly.entity_id
_entity_poly.type
_entity_poly.pdbx_seq_one_letter_code
_entity_poly.pdbx_strand_id
1 'polypeptide(L)'
;MNSRREFLTGSLVAAGAAMLPRHAAAAPKSMTVVRESSFIKPFDDYFAKTLAGEYEKQTGIKIAYEATSVGGMLTRLTTIAETKSGPEIAMTAVNWPHLFDKSLVDLSDVAADIGKQLGGWHDNVL
;
A
#
# COMPACT_ATOMS: atom_id res chain seq x y z
N MET A 1 -44.20 -19.79 -10.64
CA MET A 1 -43.64 -20.55 -9.50
C MET A 1 -42.18 -20.16 -9.38
N ASN A 2 -41.90 -19.11 -8.60
CA ASN A 2 -40.56 -18.53 -8.48
C ASN A 2 -39.80 -19.30 -7.41
N SER A 3 -38.79 -20.04 -7.81
CA SER A 3 -38.06 -20.94 -6.93
C SER A 3 -36.93 -20.20 -6.21
N ARG A 4 -36.72 -20.53 -4.93
CA ARG A 4 -35.58 -20.06 -4.11
C ARG A 4 -34.22 -20.26 -4.78
N ARG A 5 -34.12 -21.22 -5.72
CA ARG A 5 -32.92 -21.42 -6.55
C ARG A 5 -32.65 -20.27 -7.51
N GLU A 6 -33.65 -19.72 -8.18
CA GLU A 6 -33.46 -18.59 -9.10
C GLU A 6 -33.02 -17.32 -8.38
N PHE A 7 -33.51 -17.10 -7.15
CA PHE A 7 -33.06 -16.01 -6.29
C PHE A 7 -31.59 -16.16 -5.86
N LEU A 8 -31.17 -17.38 -5.48
CA LEU A 8 -29.76 -17.66 -5.11
C LEU A 8 -28.83 -17.57 -6.32
N THR A 9 -29.26 -18.02 -7.50
CA THR A 9 -28.47 -17.88 -8.73
C THR A 9 -28.37 -16.42 -9.18
N GLY A 10 -29.45 -15.63 -9.04
CA GLY A 10 -29.43 -14.19 -9.36
C GLY A 10 -28.57 -13.35 -8.41
N SER A 11 -28.53 -13.70 -7.11
CA SER A 11 -27.72 -12.98 -6.12
C SER A 11 -26.23 -13.30 -6.20
N LEU A 12 -25.85 -14.53 -6.61
CA LEU A 12 -24.45 -14.90 -6.87
C LEU A 12 -23.85 -14.14 -8.08
N VAL A 13 -24.64 -13.89 -9.12
CA VAL A 13 -24.19 -13.14 -10.32
C VAL A 13 -23.99 -11.65 -10.01
N ALA A 14 -24.87 -11.05 -9.20
CA ALA A 14 -24.74 -9.65 -8.80
C ALA A 14 -23.53 -9.38 -7.87
N ALA A 15 -23.20 -10.33 -6.99
CA ALA A 15 -22.02 -10.23 -6.13
C ALA A 15 -20.70 -10.41 -6.90
N GLY A 16 -20.68 -11.26 -7.93
CA GLY A 16 -19.50 -11.47 -8.77
C GLY A 16 -19.09 -10.25 -9.60
N ALA A 17 -20.05 -9.42 -10.03
CA ALA A 17 -19.76 -8.20 -10.78
C ALA A 17 -19.17 -7.06 -9.92
N ALA A 18 -19.37 -7.10 -8.59
CA ALA A 18 -18.79 -6.14 -7.65
C ALA A 18 -17.33 -6.47 -7.28
N MET A 19 -16.84 -7.66 -7.63
CA MET A 19 -15.45 -8.10 -7.44
C MET A 19 -14.63 -8.08 -8.73
N LEU A 20 -15.06 -7.30 -9.74
CA LEU A 20 -14.16 -6.97 -10.83
C LEU A 20 -13.10 -6.00 -10.28
N PRO A 21 -11.81 -6.35 -10.34
CA PRO A 21 -10.79 -5.41 -9.93
C PRO A 21 -10.91 -4.17 -10.81
N ARG A 22 -11.03 -2.99 -10.17
CA ARG A 22 -10.91 -1.70 -10.84
C ARG A 22 -9.46 -1.51 -11.29
N HIS A 23 -9.06 -2.20 -12.35
CA HIS A 23 -7.84 -1.94 -13.09
C HIS A 23 -8.30 -1.45 -14.48
N ALA A 24 -8.10 -0.20 -14.91
CA ALA A 24 -6.95 0.65 -14.69
C ALA A 24 -7.39 2.12 -14.59
N ALA A 25 -7.15 2.75 -13.45
CA ALA A 25 -6.80 4.16 -13.49
C ALA A 25 -5.42 4.24 -14.16
N ALA A 26 -5.22 5.18 -15.09
CA ALA A 26 -3.89 5.42 -15.64
C ALA A 26 -2.90 5.65 -14.49
N ALA A 27 -1.72 5.03 -14.56
CA ALA A 27 -0.69 5.20 -13.54
C ALA A 27 -0.41 6.69 -13.31
N PRO A 28 -0.24 7.14 -12.05
CA PRO A 28 0.00 8.54 -11.77
C PRO A 28 1.33 8.98 -12.41
N LYS A 29 1.41 10.22 -12.89
CA LYS A 29 2.67 10.77 -13.42
C LYS A 29 3.71 11.04 -12.33
N SER A 30 3.25 11.17 -11.09
CA SER A 30 4.09 11.42 -9.92
C SER A 30 3.42 10.93 -8.65
N MET A 31 4.21 10.55 -7.66
CA MET A 31 3.75 10.20 -6.32
C MET A 31 4.80 10.58 -5.27
N THR A 32 4.36 10.69 -4.03
CA THR A 32 5.19 11.04 -2.88
C THR A 32 5.29 9.86 -1.93
N VAL A 33 6.51 9.61 -1.47
CA VAL A 33 6.84 8.54 -0.52
C VAL A 33 7.45 9.19 0.71
N VAL A 34 6.85 8.97 1.87
CA VAL A 34 7.41 9.41 3.15
C VAL A 34 8.01 8.25 3.92
N ARG A 35 9.21 8.49 4.43
CA ARG A 35 10.02 7.50 5.16
C ARG A 35 10.71 8.17 6.33
N GLU A 36 11.04 7.36 7.32
CA GLU A 36 12.00 7.77 8.33
C GLU A 36 13.34 8.09 7.68
N SER A 37 13.92 9.22 8.07
CA SER A 37 15.27 9.62 7.72
C SER A 37 16.24 8.57 8.22
N SER A 38 17.13 8.12 7.35
CA SER A 38 18.15 7.15 7.70
C SER A 38 19.19 7.79 8.62
N PHE A 39 19.62 7.05 9.65
CA PHE A 39 20.81 7.39 10.42
C PHE A 39 22.09 7.31 9.57
N ILE A 40 22.02 6.60 8.44
CA ILE A 40 23.06 6.52 7.43
C ILE A 40 22.66 7.48 6.30
N LYS A 41 23.08 8.74 6.39
CA LYS A 41 22.76 9.77 5.38
C LYS A 41 22.99 9.32 3.92
N PRO A 42 24.07 8.56 3.59
CA PRO A 42 24.26 8.04 2.24
C PRO A 42 23.08 7.21 1.71
N PHE A 43 22.31 6.54 2.57
CA PHE A 43 21.12 5.80 2.15
C PHE A 43 20.03 6.73 1.61
N ASP A 44 19.72 7.82 2.32
CA ASP A 44 18.69 8.77 1.86
C ASP A 44 19.12 9.45 0.55
N ASP A 45 20.41 9.79 0.43
CA ASP A 45 20.97 10.30 -0.81
C ASP A 45 20.85 9.28 -1.95
N TYR A 46 21.13 8.00 -1.68
CA TYR A 46 21.02 6.93 -2.67
C TYR A 46 19.56 6.70 -3.09
N PHE A 47 18.62 6.69 -2.14
CA PHE A 47 17.20 6.56 -2.43
C PHE A 47 16.72 7.70 -3.34
N ALA A 48 16.97 8.95 -2.93
CA ALA A 48 16.48 10.13 -3.63
C ALA A 48 17.13 10.33 -5.00
N LYS A 49 18.45 10.08 -5.12
CA LYS A 49 19.20 10.37 -6.35
C LYS A 49 19.30 9.19 -7.31
N THR A 50 19.16 7.97 -6.81
CA THR A 50 19.34 6.74 -7.60
C THR A 50 18.02 5.98 -7.72
N LEU A 51 17.49 5.44 -6.62
CA LEU A 51 16.31 4.55 -6.68
C LEU A 51 15.08 5.24 -7.26
N ALA A 52 14.80 6.46 -6.83
CA ALA A 52 13.69 7.26 -7.36
C ALA A 52 13.82 7.52 -8.87
N GLY A 53 15.03 7.85 -9.34
CA GLY A 53 15.29 8.09 -10.76
C GLY A 53 15.23 6.83 -11.61
N GLU A 54 15.75 5.71 -11.11
CA GLU A 54 15.64 4.41 -11.81
C GLU A 54 14.18 3.93 -11.90
N TYR A 55 13.40 4.13 -10.84
CA TYR A 55 11.97 3.84 -10.87
C TYR A 55 11.23 4.71 -11.89
N GLU A 56 11.54 6.01 -11.96
CA GLU A 56 10.97 6.92 -12.96
C GLU A 56 11.33 6.48 -14.39
N LYS A 57 12.57 6.06 -14.65
CA LYS A 57 12.98 5.55 -15.97
C LYS A 57 12.20 4.29 -16.38
N GLN A 58 11.92 3.40 -15.43
CA GLN A 58 11.24 2.13 -15.72
C GLN A 58 9.73 2.29 -15.88
N THR A 59 9.13 3.21 -15.12
CA THR A 59 7.66 3.28 -14.98
C THR A 59 7.05 4.56 -15.57
N GLY A 60 7.86 5.60 -15.77
CA GLY A 60 7.40 6.95 -16.09
C GLY A 60 6.80 7.71 -14.88
N ILE A 61 6.88 7.14 -13.67
CA ILE A 61 6.32 7.73 -12.45
C ILE A 61 7.43 8.42 -11.66
N LYS A 62 7.32 9.73 -11.50
CA LYS A 62 8.26 10.51 -10.68
C LYS A 62 8.01 10.30 -9.18
N ILE A 63 9.04 9.90 -8.44
CA ILE A 63 8.99 9.75 -6.98
C ILE A 63 9.50 11.01 -6.28
N ALA A 64 8.67 11.64 -5.47
CA ALA A 64 9.08 12.63 -4.48
C ALA A 64 9.40 11.92 -3.15
N TYR A 65 10.64 12.01 -2.68
CA TYR A 65 11.07 11.39 -1.43
C TYR A 65 11.02 12.38 -0.28
N GLU A 66 10.19 12.11 0.72
CA GLU A 66 10.11 12.87 1.98
C GLU A 66 10.77 12.08 3.11
N ALA A 67 11.93 12.53 3.58
CA ALA A 67 12.55 12.02 4.80
C ALA A 67 12.04 12.79 6.03
N THR A 68 11.46 12.09 6.99
CA THR A 68 10.95 12.62 8.27
C THR A 68 11.75 12.04 9.43
N SER A 69 11.96 12.78 10.51
CA SER A 69 12.69 12.24 11.67
C SER A 69 12.01 10.98 12.23
N VAL A 70 12.79 10.03 12.75
CA VAL A 70 12.27 8.80 13.38
C VAL A 70 11.20 9.12 14.43
N GLY A 71 11.45 10.12 15.29
CA GLY A 71 10.49 10.55 16.31
C GLY A 71 9.23 11.23 15.76
N GLY A 72 9.27 11.74 14.52
CA GLY A 72 8.13 12.38 13.87
C GLY A 72 7.29 11.46 12.99
N MET A 73 7.79 10.25 12.67
CA MET A 73 7.15 9.39 11.67
C MET A 73 5.77 8.90 12.09
N LEU A 74 5.60 8.50 13.35
CA LEU A 74 4.29 8.07 13.84
C LEU A 74 3.26 9.22 13.72
N THR A 75 3.63 10.43 14.14
CA THR A 75 2.76 11.61 14.00
C THR A 75 2.43 11.92 12.54
N ARG A 76 3.40 11.76 11.64
CA ARG A 76 3.21 11.95 10.20
C ARG A 76 2.23 10.92 9.64
N LEU A 77 2.39 9.64 9.98
CA LEU A 77 1.47 8.58 9.58
C LEU A 77 0.06 8.81 10.14
N THR A 78 -0.08 9.14 11.42
CA THR A 78 -1.38 9.45 12.04
C THR A 78 -2.07 10.59 11.29
N THR A 79 -1.34 11.65 10.94
CA THR A 79 -1.91 12.78 10.20
C THR A 79 -2.43 12.31 8.84
N ILE A 80 -1.62 11.57 8.07
CA ILE A 80 -2.03 11.03 6.77
C ILE A 80 -3.29 10.15 6.91
N ALA A 81 -3.33 9.29 7.92
CA ALA A 81 -4.44 8.38 8.19
C ALA A 81 -5.74 9.13 8.54
N GLU A 82 -5.66 10.19 9.34
CA GLU A 82 -6.83 10.97 9.79
C GLU A 82 -7.32 11.95 8.71
N THR A 83 -6.41 12.62 8.01
CA THR A 83 -6.77 13.62 7.00
C THR A 83 -7.03 13.02 5.63
N LYS A 84 -6.60 11.78 5.38
CA LYS A 84 -6.61 11.11 4.07
C LYS A 84 -5.92 11.95 3.00
N SER A 85 -4.87 12.66 3.40
CA SER A 85 -4.11 13.56 2.53
C SER A 85 -2.62 13.52 2.85
N GLY A 86 -1.81 13.84 1.84
CA GLY A 86 -0.35 13.77 1.93
C GLY A 86 0.23 12.66 1.05
N PRO A 87 1.40 12.11 1.41
CA PRO A 87 2.08 11.08 0.64
C PRO A 87 1.22 9.83 0.39
N GLU A 88 1.29 9.30 -0.83
CA GLU A 88 0.57 8.09 -1.22
C GLU A 88 1.17 6.80 -0.62
N ILE A 89 2.48 6.81 -0.34
CA ILE A 89 3.17 5.72 0.37
C ILE A 89 3.78 6.28 1.64
N ALA A 90 3.44 5.70 2.77
CA ALA A 90 4.01 6.04 4.06
C ALA A 90 4.65 4.82 4.72
N MET A 91 5.83 5.03 5.29
CA MET A 91 6.46 4.02 6.14
C MET A 91 5.57 3.68 7.34
N THR A 92 5.50 2.40 7.68
CA THR A 92 4.90 1.91 8.92
C THR A 92 5.98 1.25 9.78
N ALA A 93 5.71 1.11 11.08
CA ALA A 93 6.45 0.23 11.98
C ALA A 93 5.57 -0.94 12.42
N VAL A 94 6.15 -1.86 13.19
CA VAL A 94 5.61 -3.20 13.48
C VAL A 94 4.11 -3.22 13.78
N ASN A 95 3.64 -2.44 14.75
CA ASN A 95 2.25 -2.50 15.20
C ASN A 95 1.34 -1.43 14.58
N TRP A 96 1.89 -0.44 13.87
CA TRP A 96 1.10 0.70 13.37
C TRP A 96 0.02 0.30 12.34
N PRO A 97 0.25 -0.67 11.43
CA PRO A 97 -0.79 -1.13 10.52
C PRO A 97 -2.05 -1.64 11.23
N HIS A 98 -1.91 -2.22 12.43
CA HIS A 98 -3.05 -2.65 13.23
C HIS A 98 -3.81 -1.48 13.89
N LEU A 99 -3.13 -0.37 14.15
CA LEU A 99 -3.74 0.84 14.73
C LEU A 99 -4.52 1.64 13.69
N PHE A 100 -4.06 1.62 12.43
CA PHE A 100 -4.62 2.40 11.33
C PHE A 100 -5.23 1.52 10.22
N ASP A 101 -5.67 0.31 10.57
CA ASP A 101 -6.16 -0.71 9.63
C ASP A 101 -7.19 -0.17 8.63
N LYS A 102 -8.15 0.63 9.11
CA LYS A 102 -9.22 1.25 8.31
C LYS A 102 -8.76 2.40 7.43
N SER A 103 -7.57 2.94 7.67
CA SER A 103 -7.00 4.06 6.94
C SER A 103 -5.93 3.64 5.93
N LEU A 104 -5.51 2.37 5.95
CA LEU A 104 -4.53 1.80 5.03
C LEU A 104 -5.20 0.99 3.92
N VAL A 105 -4.54 0.93 2.77
CA VAL A 105 -4.96 0.06 1.67
C VAL A 105 -4.65 -1.39 2.04
N ASP A 106 -5.62 -2.28 1.82
CA ASP A 106 -5.39 -3.73 1.95
C ASP A 106 -4.46 -4.23 0.85
N LEU A 107 -3.36 -4.87 1.25
CA LEU A 107 -2.34 -5.43 0.36
C LEU A 107 -2.29 -6.97 0.46
N SER A 108 -3.37 -7.60 0.93
CA SER A 108 -3.45 -9.06 1.11
C SER A 108 -3.21 -9.84 -0.18
N ASP A 109 -3.58 -9.30 -1.34
CA ASP A 109 -3.33 -9.90 -2.65
C ASP A 109 -1.83 -9.93 -2.99
N VAL A 110 -1.14 -8.80 -2.80
CA VAL A 110 0.32 -8.69 -2.99
C VAL A 110 1.04 -9.59 -1.99
N ALA A 111 0.63 -9.59 -0.73
CA ALA A 111 1.20 -10.44 0.30
C ALA A 111 0.96 -11.94 -0.01
N ALA A 112 -0.23 -12.32 -0.50
CA ALA A 112 -0.51 -13.70 -0.86
C ALA A 112 0.34 -14.17 -2.05
N ASP A 113 0.57 -13.32 -3.04
CA ASP A 113 1.42 -13.65 -4.19
C ASP A 113 2.89 -13.83 -3.76
N ILE A 114 3.43 -12.88 -3.00
CA ILE A 114 4.78 -12.96 -2.44
C ILE A 114 4.93 -14.21 -1.55
N GLY A 115 3.94 -14.49 -0.70
CA GLY A 115 3.94 -15.67 0.16
C GLY A 115 4.05 -16.97 -0.65
N LYS A 116 3.33 -17.10 -1.77
CA LYS A 116 3.45 -18.28 -2.66
C LYS A 116 4.86 -18.44 -3.23
N GLN A 117 5.53 -17.33 -3.54
CA GLN A 117 6.88 -17.34 -4.11
C GLN A 117 7.97 -17.63 -3.06
N LEU A 118 7.75 -17.21 -1.81
CA LEU A 118 8.77 -17.22 -0.75
C LEU A 118 8.55 -18.27 0.36
N GLY A 119 7.60 -19.19 0.20
CA GLY A 119 7.41 -20.31 1.14
C GLY A 119 6.33 -20.10 2.22
N GLY A 120 5.47 -19.10 2.04
CA GLY A 120 4.30 -18.82 2.88
C GLY A 120 4.58 -17.85 4.02
N TRP A 121 3.56 -17.65 4.86
CA TRP A 121 3.63 -16.84 6.07
C TRP A 121 3.60 -17.77 7.28
N HIS A 122 4.44 -17.50 8.27
CA HIS A 122 4.47 -18.27 9.51
C HIS A 122 3.55 -17.65 10.56
N ASP A 123 2.93 -18.49 11.39
CA ASP A 123 2.26 -18.01 12.59
C ASP A 123 3.26 -17.27 13.48
N ASN A 124 2.78 -16.22 14.14
CA ASN A 124 3.60 -15.49 15.10
C ASN A 124 3.86 -16.41 16.29
N VAL A 125 5.13 -16.80 16.49
CA VAL A 125 5.55 -17.69 17.58
C VAL A 125 6.00 -16.82 18.76
N LEU A 126 5.06 -16.10 19.36
CA LEU A 126 5.25 -15.32 20.58
C LEU A 126 4.10 -15.55 21.55
#